data_AF-A0A1A6GNN5-F1
#
_entry.id   AF-A0A1A6GNN5-F1
#
_cell.length_a   1.000
_cell.length_b   1.000
_cell.length_c   1.000
_cell.angle_alpha   90.00
_cell.angle_beta   90.00
_cell.angle_gamma   90.00
#
_symmetry.space_group_name_H-M   'P 1'
#
loop_
_entity.id
_entity.type
_entity.pdbx_description
1 polymer ?
#
loop_
_entity_poly.entity_id
_entity_poly.type
_entity_poly.pdbx_seq_one_letter_code
_entity_poly.pdbx_strand_id
1 'polypeptide(L)'
;MDLWQFTPLHEAASKNRVEVCSLLLSHGADPTLVNCHGKSAVDMAPTPELRERLTYEFKGHSLLQAAREADLAKVKKTLALEIINFKQPQSHETALHCAVASLHPKRKQVAELLLRKGANVNEKNKE
;
A
#
# COMPACT_ATOMS: atom_id res chain seq x y z
N MET A 1 9.60 -4.00 -22.34
CA MET A 1 10.19 -4.42 -21.06
C MET A 1 11.69 -4.25 -21.22
N ASP A 2 12.30 -3.40 -20.41
CA ASP A 2 13.75 -3.17 -20.44
C ASP A 2 14.49 -4.48 -20.13
N LEU A 3 15.68 -4.66 -20.72
CA LEU A 3 16.46 -5.92 -20.66
C LEU A 3 16.89 -6.32 -19.23
N TRP A 4 16.71 -5.42 -18.26
CA TRP A 4 17.10 -5.62 -16.86
C TRP A 4 15.93 -5.73 -15.89
N GLN A 5 14.68 -5.56 -16.35
CA GLN A 5 13.49 -5.54 -15.49
C GLN A 5 13.63 -4.57 -14.31
N PHE A 6 14.29 -3.43 -14.56
CA PHE A 6 14.69 -2.48 -13.53
C PHE A 6 13.67 -1.35 -13.45
N THR A 7 12.76 -1.45 -12.48
CA THR A 7 11.70 -0.45 -12.31
C THR A 7 12.24 0.85 -11.69
N PRO A 8 11.55 2.00 -11.88
CA PRO A 8 11.90 3.23 -11.18
C PRO A 8 11.99 3.09 -9.66
N LEU A 9 11.24 2.14 -9.09
CA LEU A 9 11.28 1.85 -7.66
C LEU A 9 12.58 1.16 -7.23
N HIS A 10 13.19 0.33 -8.11
CA HIS A 10 14.52 -0.23 -7.85
C HIS A 10 15.58 0.87 -7.78
N GLU A 11 15.57 1.82 -8.72
CA GLU A 11 16.51 2.96 -8.70
C GLU A 11 16.32 3.78 -7.42
N ALA A 12 15.09 4.18 -7.11
CA ALA A 12 14.77 4.98 -5.94
C ALA A 12 15.18 4.29 -4.63
N ALA A 13 14.91 2.99 -4.50
CA ALA A 13 15.28 2.21 -3.32
C ALA A 13 16.80 2.08 -3.17
N SER A 14 17.53 1.81 -4.25
CA SER A 14 18.99 1.66 -4.22
C SER A 14 19.72 2.95 -3.85
N LYS A 15 19.14 4.11 -4.19
CA LYS A 15 19.65 5.44 -3.87
C LYS A 15 19.12 5.99 -2.54
N ASN A 16 18.39 5.18 -1.76
CA ASN A 16 17.74 5.58 -0.52
C ASN A 16 16.85 6.84 -0.66
N ARG A 17 16.14 6.98 -1.79
CA ARG A 17 15.25 8.12 -2.07
C ARG A 17 13.88 7.84 -1.47
N VAL A 18 13.75 8.00 -0.16
CA VAL A 18 12.55 7.65 0.61
C VAL A 18 11.29 8.30 0.02
N GLU A 19 11.34 9.60 -0.26
CA GLU A 19 10.18 10.36 -0.75
C GLU A 19 9.76 9.90 -2.16
N VAL A 20 10.73 9.57 -3.01
CA VAL A 20 10.49 9.04 -4.35
C VAL A 20 9.90 7.64 -4.27
N CYS A 21 10.38 6.81 -3.35
CA CYS A 21 9.82 5.48 -3.10
C CYS A 21 8.36 5.58 -2.68
N SER A 22 8.04 6.43 -1.70
CA SER A 22 6.67 6.65 -1.22
C SER A 22 5.75 7.16 -2.33
N LEU A 23 6.23 8.07 -3.17
CA LEU A 23 5.46 8.55 -4.32
C LEU A 23 5.16 7.40 -5.30
N LEU A 24 6.16 6.62 -5.68
CA LEU A 24 5.99 5.50 -6.61
C LEU A 24 5.04 4.43 -6.04
N LEU A 25 5.16 4.09 -4.76
CA LEU A 25 4.25 3.17 -4.08
C LEU A 25 2.81 3.69 -4.06
N SER A 26 2.61 5.00 -3.88
CA SER A 26 1.28 5.61 -3.93
C SER A 26 0.62 5.52 -5.31
N HIS A 27 1.43 5.42 -6.37
CA HIS A 27 0.97 5.18 -7.74
C HIS A 27 0.85 3.69 -8.10
N GLY A 28 1.00 2.78 -7.13
CA GLY A 28 0.83 1.34 -7.33
C GLY A 28 2.09 0.61 -7.80
N ALA A 29 3.28 1.20 -7.64
CA ALA A 29 4.52 0.46 -7.85
C ALA A 29 4.63 -0.71 -6.88
N ASP A 30 5.04 -1.88 -7.39
CA ASP A 30 5.20 -3.10 -6.60
C ASP A 30 6.68 -3.28 -6.21
N PRO A 31 7.03 -3.20 -4.92
CA PRO A 31 8.40 -3.35 -4.46
C PRO A 31 8.87 -4.80 -4.43
N THR A 32 7.98 -5.78 -4.62
CA THR A 32 8.27 -7.22 -4.58
C THR A 32 8.68 -7.79 -5.94
N LEU A 33 8.50 -7.02 -7.02
CA LEU A 33 8.97 -7.39 -8.36
C LEU A 33 10.48 -7.51 -8.37
N VAL A 34 10.99 -8.63 -8.90
CA VAL A 34 12.42 -8.90 -9.01
C VAL A 34 12.95 -8.46 -10.37
N ASN A 35 14.14 -7.87 -10.37
CA ASN A 35 14.87 -7.53 -11.59
C ASN A 35 15.59 -8.76 -12.19
N CYS A 36 16.36 -8.58 -13.28
CA CYS A 36 17.13 -9.66 -13.91
C CYS A 36 18.24 -10.28 -13.04
N HIS A 37 18.59 -9.63 -11.92
CA HIS A 37 19.54 -10.14 -10.92
C HIS A 37 18.82 -10.88 -9.78
N GLY A 38 17.50 -11.08 -9.87
CA GLY A 38 16.70 -11.72 -8.82
C GLY A 38 16.52 -10.86 -7.57
N LYS A 39 16.76 -9.54 -7.65
CA LYS A 39 16.62 -8.61 -6.52
C LYS A 39 15.39 -7.76 -6.69
N SER A 40 14.60 -7.65 -5.62
CA SER A 40 13.46 -6.73 -5.57
C SER A 40 13.89 -5.32 -5.14
N ALA A 41 12.99 -4.34 -5.25
CA ALA A 41 13.27 -3.00 -4.75
C ALA A 41 13.52 -2.99 -3.23
N VAL A 42 12.83 -3.88 -2.48
CA VAL A 42 13.11 -4.07 -1.04
C VAL A 42 14.52 -4.60 -0.83
N ASP A 43 14.97 -5.58 -1.61
CA ASP A 43 16.32 -6.15 -1.47
C ASP A 43 17.43 -5.16 -1.84
N MET A 44 17.12 -4.19 -2.69
CA MET A 44 18.05 -3.13 -3.10
C MET A 44 18.16 -1.98 -2.09
N ALA A 45 17.25 -1.87 -1.13
CA ALA A 45 17.30 -0.81 -0.13
C ALA A 45 18.50 -1.00 0.83
N PRO A 46 19.36 0.01 0.99
CA PRO A 46 20.60 -0.12 1.77
C PRO A 46 20.36 -0.23 3.27
N THR A 47 19.23 0.28 3.77
CA THR A 47 18.91 0.34 5.19
C THR A 47 17.69 -0.52 5.55
N PRO A 48 17.66 -1.15 6.74
CA PRO A 48 16.48 -1.90 7.19
C PRO A 48 15.25 -1.01 7.31
N GLU A 49 15.41 0.24 7.72
CA GLU A 49 14.30 1.18 7.89
C GLU A 49 13.59 1.46 6.57
N LEU A 50 14.34 1.57 5.46
CA LEU A 50 13.73 1.73 4.14
C LEU A 50 13.03 0.45 3.67
N ARG A 51 13.60 -0.73 3.94
CA ARG A 51 12.97 -2.02 3.61
C ARG A 51 11.62 -2.19 4.30
N GLU A 52 11.59 -1.90 5.59
CA GLU A 52 10.37 -1.96 6.39
C GLU A 52 9.35 -0.95 5.89
N ARG A 53 9.78 0.30 5.61
CA ARG A 53 8.91 1.33 5.05
C ARG A 53 8.31 0.93 3.70
N LEU A 54 9.12 0.43 2.76
CA LEU A 54 8.65 -0.02 1.44
C LEU A 54 7.57 -1.10 1.58
N THR A 55 7.80 -2.06 2.47
CA THR A 55 6.86 -3.16 2.73
C THR A 55 5.58 -2.67 3.40
N TYR A 56 5.70 -1.77 4.37
CA TYR A 56 4.59 -1.18 5.10
C TYR A 56 3.70 -0.34 4.19
N GLU A 57 4.28 0.59 3.43
CA GLU A 57 3.55 1.45 2.51
C GLU A 57 2.89 0.65 1.37
N PHE A 58 3.59 -0.33 0.80
CA PHE A 58 3.00 -1.20 -0.22
C PHE A 58 1.78 -1.98 0.29
N LYS A 59 1.87 -2.59 1.48
CA LYS A 59 0.72 -3.27 2.10
C LYS A 59 -0.42 -2.29 2.38
N GLY A 60 -0.09 -1.09 2.86
CA GLY A 60 -1.04 0.01 3.07
C GLY A 60 -1.80 0.38 1.80
N HIS A 61 -1.09 0.72 0.72
CA HIS A 61 -1.69 1.05 -0.56
C HIS A 61 -2.49 -0.11 -1.17
N SER A 62 -2.01 -1.35 -1.00
CA SER A 62 -2.75 -2.55 -1.44
C SER A 62 -4.07 -2.72 -0.68
N LEU A 63 -4.10 -2.43 0.62
CA LEU A 63 -5.33 -2.44 1.42
C LEU A 63 -6.28 -1.31 0.99
N LEU A 64 -5.78 -0.10 0.76
CA LEU A 64 -6.59 1.03 0.26
C LEU A 64 -7.25 0.70 -1.08
N GLN A 65 -6.49 0.13 -2.01
CA GLN A 65 -6.99 -0.27 -3.32
C GLN A 65 -8.03 -1.40 -3.20
N ALA A 66 -7.76 -2.43 -2.39
CA ALA A 66 -8.70 -3.52 -2.16
C ALA A 66 -10.01 -3.04 -1.51
N ALA A 67 -9.92 -2.05 -0.62
CA ALA A 67 -11.09 -1.41 -0.03
C ALA A 67 -11.90 -0.60 -1.07
N ARG A 68 -11.22 0.15 -1.95
CA ARG A 68 -11.83 0.92 -3.04
C ARG A 68 -12.56 0.02 -4.05
N GLU A 69 -11.97 -1.11 -4.42
CA GLU A 69 -12.54 -2.12 -5.33
C GLU A 69 -13.59 -3.03 -4.64
N ALA A 70 -13.76 -2.89 -3.33
CA ALA A 70 -14.58 -3.76 -2.49
C ALA A 70 -14.25 -5.27 -2.65
N ASP A 71 -12.97 -5.60 -2.85
CA ASP A 71 -12.48 -6.98 -2.96
C ASP A 71 -12.25 -7.58 -1.56
N LEU A 72 -13.26 -8.30 -1.06
CA LEU A 72 -13.19 -9.00 0.22
C LEU A 72 -12.05 -10.01 0.34
N ALA A 73 -11.68 -10.70 -0.74
CA ALA A 73 -10.63 -11.72 -0.68
C ALA A 73 -9.27 -11.05 -0.49
N LYS A 74 -9.02 -9.98 -1.26
CA LYS A 74 -7.79 -9.21 -1.17
C LYS A 74 -7.70 -8.46 0.16
N VAL A 75 -8.79 -7.83 0.62
CA VAL A 75 -8.86 -7.19 1.95
C VAL A 75 -8.51 -8.21 3.04
N LYS A 76 -9.14 -9.39 3.07
CA LYS A 76 -8.81 -10.42 4.09
C LYS A 76 -7.34 -10.87 4.06
N LYS A 77 -6.73 -10.90 2.87
CA LYS A 77 -5.34 -11.31 2.68
C LYS A 77 -4.34 -10.23 3.13
N THR A 78 -4.65 -8.96 2.90
CA THR A 78 -3.77 -7.82 3.22
C THR A 78 -4.02 -7.22 4.61
N LEU A 79 -5.13 -7.58 5.25
CA LEU A 79 -5.53 -7.09 6.56
C LEU A 79 -4.59 -7.60 7.67
N ALA A 80 -3.68 -6.71 8.09
CA ALA A 80 -2.91 -6.84 9.31
C ALA A 80 -3.26 -5.68 10.27
N LEU A 81 -3.19 -5.92 11.58
CA LEU A 81 -3.54 -4.92 12.60
C LEU A 81 -2.70 -3.63 12.47
N GLU A 82 -1.45 -3.76 12.03
CA GLU A 82 -0.54 -2.63 11.83
C GLU A 82 -0.90 -1.81 10.57
N ILE A 83 -1.59 -2.42 9.60
CA ILE A 83 -1.92 -1.81 8.30
C ILE A 83 -3.36 -1.27 8.27
N ILE A 84 -4.23 -1.71 9.19
CA ILE A 84 -5.66 -1.37 9.15
C ILE A 84 -5.93 0.13 9.29
N ASN A 85 -5.07 0.83 10.02
CA ASN A 85 -5.10 2.29 10.20
C ASN A 85 -4.06 2.98 9.32
N PHE A 86 -3.55 2.31 8.28
CA PHE A 86 -2.67 2.94 7.32
C PHE A 86 -3.38 4.15 6.72
N LYS A 87 -2.69 5.28 6.78
CA LYS A 87 -3.14 6.56 6.32
C LYS A 87 -2.31 6.94 5.12
N GLN A 88 -2.97 7.19 3.99
CA GLN A 88 -2.25 7.62 2.80
C GLN A 88 -1.51 8.93 3.10
N PRO A 89 -0.19 9.03 2.86
CA PRO A 89 0.60 10.21 3.23
C PRO A 89 0.10 11.51 2.58
N GLN A 90 -0.47 11.44 1.37
CA GLN A 90 -0.90 12.63 0.63
C GLN A 90 -2.36 13.03 0.91
N SER A 91 -3.29 12.07 0.84
CA SER A 91 -4.74 12.32 0.95
C SER A 91 -5.29 12.16 2.36
N HIS A 92 -4.50 11.60 3.29
CA HIS A 92 -4.95 11.25 4.63
C HIS A 92 -6.13 10.26 4.66
N GLU A 93 -6.41 9.59 3.54
CA GLU A 93 -7.45 8.57 3.45
C GLU A 93 -7.03 7.28 4.14
N THR A 94 -8.00 6.62 4.78
CA THR A 94 -7.86 5.29 5.36
C THR A 94 -8.63 4.28 4.52
N ALA A 95 -8.40 2.99 4.76
CA ALA A 95 -9.14 1.93 4.06
C ALA A 95 -10.66 2.06 4.24
N LEU A 96 -11.11 2.58 5.39
CA LEU A 96 -12.52 2.82 5.64
C LEU A 96 -13.08 3.95 4.76
N HIS A 97 -12.35 5.05 4.58
CA HIS A 97 -12.74 6.12 3.64
C HIS A 97 -12.90 5.58 2.22
N CYS A 98 -11.91 4.81 1.74
CA CYS A 98 -11.96 4.21 0.41
C CYS A 98 -13.11 3.20 0.25
N ALA A 99 -13.40 2.39 1.28
CA ALA A 99 -14.51 1.45 1.28
C ALA A 99 -15.86 2.17 1.19
N VAL A 100 -16.05 3.26 1.96
CA VAL A 100 -17.31 4.02 1.97
C VAL A 100 -17.51 4.81 0.68
N ALA A 101 -16.45 5.38 0.12
CA ALA A 101 -16.46 6.07 -1.17
C ALA A 101 -16.69 5.13 -2.36
N SER A 102 -16.54 3.81 -2.16
CA SER A 102 -16.75 2.82 -3.22
C SER A 102 -18.21 2.77 -3.70
N LEU A 103 -18.40 2.67 -5.01
CA LEU A 103 -19.71 2.49 -5.65
C LEU A 103 -20.12 1.02 -5.74
N HIS A 104 -19.29 0.09 -5.26
CA HIS A 104 -19.57 -1.34 -5.35
C HIS A 104 -20.64 -1.80 -4.34
N PRO A 105 -21.51 -2.77 -4.71
CA PRO A 105 -22.56 -3.29 -3.83
C PRO A 105 -21.98 -4.00 -2.58
N LYS A 106 -20.76 -4.54 -2.68
CA LYS A 106 -20.05 -5.21 -1.59
C LYS A 106 -19.41 -4.26 -0.57
N ARG A 107 -19.50 -2.93 -0.77
CA ARG A 107 -18.86 -1.94 0.12
C ARG A 107 -19.26 -2.09 1.59
N LYS A 108 -20.54 -2.42 1.87
CA LYS A 108 -21.03 -2.60 3.24
C LYS A 108 -20.29 -3.74 3.94
N GLN A 109 -20.10 -4.86 3.24
CA GLN A 109 -19.39 -6.03 3.77
C GLN A 109 -17.92 -5.71 4.03
N VAL A 110 -17.28 -4.95 3.15
CA VAL A 110 -15.88 -4.52 3.34
C VAL A 110 -15.74 -3.53 4.49
N ALA A 111 -16.62 -2.53 4.56
CA ALA A 111 -16.64 -1.57 5.66
C ALA A 111 -16.88 -2.27 7.01
N GLU A 112 -17.87 -3.17 7.11
CA GLU A 112 -18.11 -3.97 8.31
C GLU A 112 -16.90 -4.83 8.69
N LEU A 113 -16.20 -5.42 7.71
CA LEU A 113 -15.01 -6.21 7.95
C LEU A 113 -13.88 -5.35 8.53
N LEU A 114 -13.65 -4.16 7.97
CA LEU A 114 -12.66 -3.20 8.46
C LEU A 114 -13.00 -2.74 9.88
N LEU A 115 -14.26 -2.41 10.14
CA LEU A 115 -14.74 -2.01 11.48
C LEU A 115 -14.55 -3.12 12.53
N ARG A 116 -14.95 -4.35 12.21
CA ARG A 116 -14.77 -5.52 13.08
C ARG A 116 -13.31 -5.78 13.43
N LYS A 117 -12.39 -5.30 12.60
CA LYS A 117 -10.96 -5.55 12.73
C LYS A 117 -10.20 -4.38 13.37
N GLY A 118 -10.91 -3.32 13.75
CA GLY A 118 -10.35 -2.19 14.49
C GLY A 118 -9.96 -0.99 13.63
N ALA A 119 -10.54 -0.85 12.43
CA ALA A 119 -10.36 0.38 11.64
C ALA A 119 -10.94 1.57 12.39
N ASN A 120 -10.13 2.62 12.57
CA ASN A 120 -10.56 3.81 13.31
C ASN A 120 -11.59 4.60 12.49
N VAL A 121 -12.78 4.78 13.09
CA VAL A 121 -13.92 5.48 12.47
C VAL A 121 -13.76 7.00 12.57
N ASN A 122 -12.97 7.48 13.52
CA ASN A 122 -12.85 8.91 13.82
C ASN A 122 -11.67 9.58 13.10
N GLU A 123 -10.95 8.86 12.24
CA GLU A 123 -9.89 9.45 11.43
C GLU A 123 -10.48 10.47 10.47
N LYS A 124 -9.97 11.70 10.50
CA LYS A 124 -10.32 12.72 9.51
C LYS A 124 -9.39 12.61 8.31
N ASN A 125 -9.98 12.66 7.12
CA ASN A 125 -9.28 12.98 5.88
C ASN A 125 -8.76 14.43 5.95
N LYS A 126 -8.03 14.87 4.92
CA LYS A 126 -7.40 16.20 4.89
C LYS A 126 -8.39 17.35 4.62
N GLU A 127 -9.69 17.07 4.48
CA GLU A 127 -10.73 18.06 4.14
C GLU A 127 -11.65 18.40 5.31
#